data_AF-A0A660ME27-F1
#
_entry.id   AF-A0A660ME27-F1
#
_cell.length_a   1.000
_cell.length_b   1.000
_cell.length_c   1.000
_cell.angle_alpha   90.00
_cell.angle_beta   90.00
_cell.angle_gamma   90.00
#
_symmetry.space_group_name_H-M   'P 1'
#
loop_
_entity.id
_entity.type
_entity.pdbx_description
1 polymer ?
#
loop_
_entity_poly.entity_id
_entity_poly.type
_entity_poly.pdbx_seq_one_letter_code
_entity_poly.pdbx_strand_id
1 'polypeptide(L)' 'AEPIQTVMRRYGIANPYEKLKELTRGKPHLDAATIRAFIDTLDIPEDAKARLLEMTPASYTGKAEALARRI' A
#
# COMPACT_ATOMS: atom_id res chain seq x y z
N ALA A 1 -5.07 2.93 -1.05
CA ALA A 1 -4.24 3.42 0.08
C ALA A 1 -4.20 2.43 1.25
N GLU A 2 -5.32 1.78 1.57
CA GLU A 2 -5.43 0.73 2.62
C GLU A 2 -4.32 -0.35 2.71
N PRO A 3 -3.84 -1.00 1.62
CA PRO A 3 -2.86 -2.09 1.76
C PRO A 3 -1.52 -1.62 2.37
N ILE A 4 -1.09 -0.41 2.04
CA ILE A 4 0.12 0.20 2.61
C ILE A 4 -0.08 0.43 4.11
N GLN A 5 -1.24 0.97 4.50
CA GLN A 5 -1.58 1.21 5.91
C GLN A 5 -1.61 -0.09 6.74
N THR A 6 -2.14 -1.18 6.17
CA THR A 6 -2.21 -2.49 6.83
C THR A 6 -0.80 -3.06 7.06
N VAL A 7 0.09 -2.95 6.08
CA VAL A 7 1.50 -3.37 6.24
C VAL A 7 2.21 -2.51 7.29
N MET A 8 2.02 -1.20 7.28
CA MET A 8 2.59 -0.31 8.30
C MET A 8 2.14 -0.69 9.72
N ARG A 9 0.85 -1.03 9.91
CA ARG A 9 0.34 -1.51 11.21
C ARG A 9 0.98 -2.84 11.63
N ARG A 10 1.16 -3.76 10.68
CA ARG A 10 1.77 -5.07 10.94
C ARG A 10 3.20 -4.95 11.48
N TYR A 11 3.97 -3.98 10.98
CA TYR A 11 5.36 -3.75 11.39
C TYR A 11 5.50 -2.67 12.49
N GLY A 12 4.40 -2.22 13.10
CA GLY A 12 4.45 -1.29 14.23
C GLY A 12 4.84 0.14 13.88
N ILE A 13 4.72 0.55 12.61
CA ILE A 13 4.97 1.94 12.22
C ILE A 13 3.92 2.85 12.86
N ALA A 14 4.41 3.87 13.58
CA ALA A 14 3.56 4.86 14.23
C ALA A 14 2.79 5.73 13.23
N ASN A 15 1.57 6.10 13.61
CA ASN A 15 0.69 7.01 12.86
C ASN A 15 0.52 6.65 11.36
N PRO A 16 0.19 5.39 11.01
CA PRO A 16 0.19 4.93 9.63
C PRO A 16 -0.87 5.63 8.78
N TYR A 17 -1.99 6.02 9.39
CA TYR A 17 -3.03 6.80 8.74
C TYR A 17 -2.57 8.22 8.41
N GLU A 18 -1.96 8.94 9.36
CA GLU A 18 -1.53 10.33 9.14
C GLU A 18 -0.38 10.41 8.13
N LYS A 19 0.60 9.49 8.17
CA LYS A 19 1.67 9.39 7.15
C LYS A 19 1.11 9.21 5.73
N LEU A 20 0.08 8.39 5.59
CA LEU A 20 -0.57 8.14 4.29
C LEU A 20 -1.43 9.32 3.85
N LYS A 21 -2.07 10.01 4.80
CA LYS A 21 -2.83 11.21 4.57
C LYS A 21 -1.93 12.36 4.14
N GLU A 22 -0.75 12.53 4.73
CA GLU A 22 0.26 13.50 4.26
C GLU A 22 0.68 13.23 2.81
N LEU A 23 0.86 11.97 2.44
CA LEU A 23 1.19 11.58 1.05
C LEU A 23 0.10 11.96 0.04
N THR A 24 -1.17 11.87 0.46
CA THR A 24 -2.34 12.05 -0.41
C THR A 24 -2.95 13.46 -0.33
N ARG A 25 -2.53 14.28 0.64
CA ARG A 25 -3.07 15.63 0.86
C ARG A 25 -2.57 16.60 -0.21
N GLY A 26 -3.50 17.26 -0.90
CA GLY A 26 -3.17 18.29 -1.90
C GLY A 26 -2.64 17.76 -3.23
N LYS A 27 -2.53 16.43 -3.42
CA LYS A 27 -2.18 15.80 -4.69
C LYS A 27 -3.43 15.21 -5.35
N PRO A 28 -3.95 15.80 -6.44
CA PRO A 28 -5.14 15.27 -7.12
C PRO A 28 -4.89 13.90 -7.76
N HIS A 29 -3.63 13.56 -8.07
CA HIS A 29 -3.22 12.28 -8.65
C HIS A 29 -2.08 11.67 -7.83
N LEU A 30 -2.29 10.44 -7.37
CA LEU A 30 -1.27 9.62 -6.74
C LEU A 30 -0.69 8.71 -7.83
N ASP A 31 0.52 9.01 -8.29
CA ASP A 31 1.20 8.20 -9.29
C ASP A 31 2.02 7.07 -8.64
N ALA A 32 2.41 6.09 -9.45
CA ALA A 32 3.19 4.97 -8.99
C ALA A 32 4.56 5.42 -8.42
N ALA A 33 5.17 6.46 -8.99
CA ALA A 33 6.46 6.98 -8.54
C ALA A 33 6.39 7.54 -7.11
N THR A 34 5.36 8.33 -6.80
CA THR A 34 5.14 8.90 -5.46
C THR A 34 4.89 7.81 -4.42
N ILE A 35 4.14 6.76 -4.78
CA ILE A 35 3.90 5.63 -3.88
C ILE A 35 5.18 4.83 -3.63
N ARG A 36 5.97 4.56 -4.68
CA ARG A 36 7.26 3.84 -4.56
C ARG A 36 8.23 4.60 -3.66
N ALA A 37 8.41 5.90 -3.91
CA ALA A 37 9.25 6.76 -3.07
C ALA A 37 8.79 6.75 -1.61
N PHE A 38 7.48 6.72 -1.34
CA PHE A 38 6.97 6.61 0.02
C PHE A 38 7.29 5.25 0.66
N ILE A 39 7.13 4.14 -0.06
CA ILE A 39 7.45 2.79 0.44
C ILE A 39 8.94 2.70 0.81
N ASP A 40 9.84 3.33 0.04
CA ASP A 40 11.27 3.35 0.33
C ASP A 40 11.62 4.07 1.64
N THR A 41 10.79 5.03 2.08
CA THR A 41 10.97 5.72 3.36
C THR A 41 10.49 4.92 4.58
N LEU A 42 9.80 3.80 4.37
CA LEU A 42 9.29 2.98 5.47
C LEU A 42 10.39 2.11 6.06
N ASP A 43 10.52 2.14 7.39
CA ASP A 43 11.38 1.23 8.13
C ASP A 43 10.68 -0.13 8.32
N ILE A 44 10.59 -0.87 7.21
CA ILE A 44 10.05 -2.23 7.15
C ILE A 44 11.04 -3.17 6.44
N PRO A 45 10.97 -4.49 6.70
CA PRO A 45 11.79 -5.47 6.02
C PRO A 45 11.69 -5.39 4.49
N GLU A 46 12.79 -5.70 3.79
CA GLU A 46 12.88 -5.61 2.33
C GLU A 46 11.90 -6.53 1.59
N ASP A 47 11.58 -7.70 2.15
CA ASP A 47 10.54 -8.59 1.61
C ASP A 47 9.16 -7.92 1.65
N ALA A 48 8.86 -7.16 2.71
CA ALA A 48 7.64 -6.40 2.82
C ALA A 48 7.58 -5.22 1.84
N LYS A 49 8.70 -4.52 1.64
CA LYS A 49 8.81 -3.46 0.62
C LYS A 49 8.60 -4.03 -0.78
N ALA A 50 9.30 -5.10 -1.14
CA ALA A 50 9.18 -5.75 -2.44
C ALA A 50 7.73 -6.13 -2.74
N ARG A 51 7.03 -6.74 -1.77
CA ARG A 51 5.62 -7.07 -1.92
C ARG A 51 4.74 -5.85 -2.14
N LEU A 52 4.98 -4.73 -1.46
CA LEU A 52 4.22 -3.49 -1.68
C LEU A 52 4.51 -2.87 -3.05
N LEU A 53 5.75 -2.97 -3.54
CA LEU A 53 6.18 -2.42 -4.83
C LEU A 53 5.66 -3.21 -6.04
N GLU A 54 5.38 -4.50 -5.86
CA GLU A 54 4.72 -5.36 -6.86
C GLU A 54 3.21 -5.14 -6.96
N MET A 55 2.60 -4.51 -5.95
CA MET A 55 1.16 -4.25 -5.95
C MET A 55 0.79 -3.17 -6.95
N THR A 56 -0.29 -3.40 -7.69
CA THR A 56 -0.91 -2.43 -8.59
C THR A 56 -2.40 -2.32 -8.27
N PRO A 57 -3.07 -1.22 -8.64
CA PRO A 57 -4.52 -1.14 -8.49
C PRO A 57 -5.26 -2.31 -9.17
N ALA A 58 -4.74 -2.78 -10.31
CA ALA A 58 -5.34 -3.89 -11.06
C ALA A 58 -5.13 -5.26 -10.38
N SER A 59 -4.02 -5.46 -9.66
CA SER A 59 -3.77 -6.70 -8.91
C SER A 59 -4.36 -6.69 -7.50
N TYR A 60 -4.86 -5.55 -7.02
CA TYR A 60 -5.47 -5.42 -5.69
C TYR A 60 -6.98 -5.74 -5.70
N THR A 61 -7.34 -6.95 -6.12
CA THR A 61 -8.73 -7.45 -6.18
C THR A 61 -9.10 -8.40 -5.03
N GLY A 62 -8.16 -8.70 -4.13
CA GLY A 62 -8.40 -9.54 -2.96
C GLY A 62 -8.87 -10.95 -3.35
N LYS A 63 -9.98 -11.41 -2.75
CA LYS A 63 -10.57 -12.73 -3.04
C LYS A 63 -11.63 -12.69 -4.16
N ALA A 64 -11.74 -11.59 -4.91
CA ALA A 64 -12.81 -11.41 -5.90
C ALA A 64 -12.89 -12.55 -6.91
N GLU A 65 -11.76 -12.95 -7.51
CA GLU A 65 -11.73 -14.04 -8.48
C GLU A 65 -12.15 -15.38 -7.85
N ALA A 66 -11.62 -15.71 -6.67
CA ALA A 66 -11.92 -16.96 -5.97
C ALA A 66 -13.39 -17.08 -5.57
N LEU A 67 -14.02 -15.95 -5.20
CA LEU A 67 -15.45 -15.91 -4.87
C LEU A 67 -16.32 -15.98 -6.13
N ALA A 68 -15.91 -15.34 -7.22
CA ALA A 68 -16.62 -15.37 -8.50
C ALA A 68 -16.62 -16.77 -9.17
N ARG A 69 -15.65 -17.63 -8.86
CA ARG A 69 -15.59 -19.02 -9.36
C ARG A 69 -16.37 -20.03 -8.50
N ARG A 70 -16.90 -19.61 -7.34
CA ARG A 70 -17.63 -20.46 -6.39
C ARG A 70 -19.15 -20.49 -6.62
N ILE A 71 -19.63 -19.75 -7.61
CA ILE A 71 -21.03 -19.69 -8.07
C ILE A 71 -21.22 -20.63 -9.25
#